data_AF-A0A9W8PIB9-F1
#
_entry.id   AF-A0A9W8PIB9-F1
#
_cell.length_a   1.000
_cell.length_b   1.000
_cell.length_c   1.000
_cell.angle_alpha   90.00
_cell.angle_beta   90.00
_cell.angle_gamma   90.00
#
_symmetry.space_group_name_H-M   'P 1'
#
loop_
_entity.id
_entity.type
_entity.pdbx_description
1 polymer ?
#
loop_
_entity_poly.entity_id
_entity_poly.type
_entity_poly.pdbx_seq_one_letter_code
_entity_poly.pdbx_strand_id
1 'polypeptide(L)'
;MSWTQRSNPYDAFAQEATQTPLSVAFPQWMLNIWEVTHDHPEGRWFLDSNARCLRQKASLRIVFAPLDLPRRDALSQTLELFNILNIPSDFTKERLQSVSHSFNHATDSNGSSSWFHFLCKNIDIKQAPGSAPEIDNRAAAMGYHASNLPQADYSWHRAGFFLRVDNGGSVTLVCFGATNRIRQRIGEFVAAKAWGDVKVDAYVLFDLLFDALYFEVDDTVWKMNTVFGPLEHLILEYANSKNIRKMSSKVPFSAMHNCAKHIIHIFEAIESCLMIVDSTIHNVGNHQTTEQVTSREPVLQQLRETLQYRRSLFKSSQLRLNSLQKRIDNAITLSFNLVTQQDSMVMIQDSNSMKVIAAITMIFLPTTGVATVIGSQLFTSEVLKDGTTWDVKLTPLFWTMWWIAIPLTVFVVLLAIIWHWWVHTESPTGEVVQVVKRAATFSSSGTRTPPTENK
;
A
#
# COMPACT_ATOMS: atom_id res chain seq x y z
N MET A 1 12.45 27.08 -17.51
CA MET A 1 12.99 26.18 -18.56
C MET A 1 14.46 26.45 -18.71
N SER A 2 15.25 25.44 -19.05
CA SER A 2 16.71 25.53 -19.02
C SER A 2 17.25 26.84 -19.63
N TRP A 3 18.10 27.56 -18.90
CA TRP A 3 18.80 28.75 -19.39
C TRP A 3 19.79 28.43 -20.51
N THR A 4 20.01 27.15 -20.79
CA THR A 4 20.84 26.69 -21.90
C THR A 4 19.96 26.31 -23.09
N GLN A 5 20.20 26.99 -24.22
CA GLN A 5 19.52 26.69 -25.47
C GLN A 5 20.03 25.34 -26.00
N ARG A 6 19.12 24.39 -26.20
CA ARG A 6 19.44 23.06 -26.75
C ARG A 6 19.13 23.06 -28.24
N SER A 7 20.07 22.57 -29.05
CA SER A 7 19.91 22.43 -30.50
C SER A 7 18.83 21.41 -30.88
N ASN A 8 18.66 20.35 -30.08
CA ASN A 8 17.54 19.42 -30.22
C ASN A 8 16.88 19.16 -28.85
N PRO A 9 15.67 19.70 -28.60
CA PRO A 9 15.02 19.63 -27.29
C PRO A 9 14.59 18.22 -26.89
N TYR A 10 14.41 17.30 -27.84
CA TYR A 10 13.84 15.97 -27.60
C TYR A 10 14.83 14.81 -27.83
N ASP A 11 16.13 15.10 -27.99
CA ASP A 11 17.17 14.08 -28.22
C ASP A 11 17.11 12.93 -27.20
N ALA A 12 17.02 13.26 -25.90
CA ALA A 12 16.96 12.25 -24.85
C ALA A 12 15.73 11.35 -24.97
N PHE A 13 14.59 11.92 -25.38
CA PHE A 13 13.35 11.17 -25.58
C PHE A 13 13.47 10.24 -26.80
N ALA A 14 14.08 10.72 -27.88
CA ALA A 14 14.33 9.92 -29.07
C ALA A 14 15.33 8.79 -28.78
N GLN A 15 16.39 9.06 -28.03
CA GLN A 15 17.38 8.06 -27.63
C GLN A 15 16.75 6.95 -26.79
N GLU A 16 15.94 7.31 -25.79
CA GLU A 16 15.23 6.32 -24.97
C GLU A 16 14.29 5.44 -25.80
N ALA A 17 13.60 6.03 -26.79
CA ALA A 17 12.71 5.29 -27.67
C ALA A 17 13.43 4.23 -28.53
N THR A 18 14.74 4.39 -28.77
CA THR A 18 15.52 3.35 -29.46
C THR A 18 15.81 2.12 -28.59
N GLN A 19 15.75 2.28 -27.26
CA GLN A 19 16.01 1.22 -26.28
C GLN A 19 14.74 0.42 -25.91
N THR A 20 13.56 0.89 -26.33
CA THR A 20 12.29 0.21 -26.05
C THR A 20 12.26 -1.20 -26.66
N PRO A 21 11.98 -2.25 -25.88
CA PRO A 21 11.94 -3.63 -26.39
C PRO A 21 10.85 -3.82 -27.46
N LEU A 22 11.20 -4.49 -28.56
CA LEU A 22 10.28 -4.79 -29.67
C LEU A 22 9.12 -5.74 -29.28
N SER A 23 9.22 -6.43 -28.14
CA SER A 23 8.21 -7.39 -27.66
C SER A 23 7.01 -6.73 -27.00
N VAL A 24 7.03 -5.42 -26.76
CA VAL A 24 5.92 -4.70 -26.12
C VAL A 24 4.95 -4.21 -27.20
N ALA A 25 3.79 -4.85 -27.28
CA ALA A 25 2.71 -4.39 -28.15
C ALA A 25 2.03 -3.16 -27.54
N PHE A 26 2.02 -2.07 -28.30
CA PHE A 26 1.32 -0.86 -27.91
C PHE A 26 0.04 -0.66 -28.75
N PRO A 27 -0.97 0.07 -28.23
CA PRO A 27 -2.07 0.53 -29.06
C PRO A 27 -1.57 1.35 -30.24
N GLN A 28 -2.23 1.19 -31.39
CA GLN A 28 -1.95 1.95 -32.60
C GLN A 28 -1.99 3.45 -32.30
N TRP A 29 -1.03 4.18 -32.86
CA TRP A 29 -0.99 5.63 -32.71
C TRP A 29 -2.18 6.27 -33.44
N MET A 30 -3.03 6.97 -32.69
CA MET A 30 -4.20 7.66 -33.20
C MET A 30 -4.59 8.79 -32.24
N LEU A 31 -4.88 9.96 -32.79
CA LEU A 31 -5.40 11.10 -32.07
C LEU A 31 -6.93 11.08 -32.15
N ASN A 32 -7.60 11.25 -31.01
CA ASN A 32 -9.03 11.56 -30.98
C ASN A 32 -9.18 13.02 -30.59
N ILE A 33 -9.66 13.82 -31.53
CA ILE A 33 -9.62 15.29 -31.46
C ILE A 33 -11.04 15.81 -31.46
N TRP A 34 -11.30 16.71 -30.52
CA TRP A 34 -12.41 17.64 -30.61
C TRP A 34 -11.89 19.04 -30.81
N GLU A 35 -12.46 19.79 -31.75
CA GLU A 35 -12.06 21.16 -31.99
C GLU A 35 -13.22 22.05 -32.40
N VAL A 36 -13.11 23.32 -32.05
CA VAL A 36 -13.97 24.42 -32.51
C VAL A 36 -13.17 25.24 -33.51
N THR A 37 -13.68 25.32 -34.73
CA THR A 37 -13.09 26.11 -35.82
C THR A 37 -14.11 27.11 -36.35
N HIS A 38 -13.68 28.00 -37.24
CA HIS A 38 -14.60 28.91 -37.94
C HIS A 38 -15.71 28.15 -38.69
N ASP A 39 -15.35 27.04 -39.34
CA ASP A 39 -16.29 26.25 -40.16
C ASP A 39 -17.15 25.31 -39.31
N HIS A 40 -16.72 25.02 -38.08
CA HIS A 40 -17.42 24.17 -37.12
C HIS A 40 -17.52 24.86 -35.75
N PRO A 41 -18.36 25.90 -35.63
CA PRO A 41 -18.50 26.67 -34.39
C PRO A 41 -19.13 25.86 -33.24
N GLU A 42 -19.89 24.82 -33.58
CA GLU A 42 -20.50 23.87 -32.63
C GLU A 42 -19.53 22.78 -32.15
N GLY A 43 -18.30 22.79 -32.67
CA GLY A 43 -17.30 21.77 -32.42
C GLY A 43 -17.53 20.48 -33.24
N ARG A 44 -16.46 19.76 -33.51
CA ARG A 44 -16.51 18.45 -34.18
C ARG A 44 -15.54 17.45 -33.57
N TRP A 45 -15.94 16.19 -33.49
CA TRP A 45 -15.06 15.06 -33.18
C TRP A 45 -14.53 14.43 -34.46
N PHE A 46 -13.25 14.09 -34.48
CA PHE A 46 -12.66 13.29 -35.55
C PHE A 46 -11.42 12.52 -35.05
N LEU A 47 -11.07 11.47 -35.78
CA LEU A 47 -9.88 10.67 -35.54
C LEU A 47 -8.83 10.99 -36.62
N ASP A 48 -7.57 11.11 -36.23
CA ASP A 48 -6.47 11.30 -37.18
C ASP A 48 -5.23 10.54 -36.70
N SER A 49 -4.55 9.86 -37.62
CA SER A 49 -3.26 9.20 -37.36
C SER A 49 -2.05 10.15 -37.46
N ASN A 50 -2.25 11.37 -37.98
CA ASN A 50 -1.19 12.32 -38.27
C ASN A 50 -1.35 13.60 -37.44
N ALA A 51 -0.32 13.96 -36.67
CA ALA A 51 -0.33 15.17 -35.83
C ALA A 51 -0.37 16.48 -36.63
N ARG A 52 -0.09 16.46 -37.95
CA ARG A 52 -0.16 17.65 -38.81
C ARG A 52 -1.52 18.32 -38.86
N CYS A 53 -2.61 17.59 -38.60
CA CYS A 53 -3.95 18.17 -38.50
C CYS A 53 -4.00 19.33 -37.47
N LEU A 54 -3.16 19.27 -36.43
CA LEU A 54 -3.11 20.28 -35.37
C LEU A 54 -2.56 21.63 -35.82
N ARG A 55 -1.94 21.73 -37.02
CA ARG A 55 -1.51 23.02 -37.60
C ARG A 55 -2.68 23.87 -38.09
N GLN A 56 -3.86 23.27 -38.29
CA GLN A 56 -5.05 24.00 -38.68
C GLN A 56 -5.49 24.92 -37.53
N LYS A 57 -5.99 26.11 -37.85
CA LYS A 57 -6.45 27.08 -36.85
C LYS A 57 -7.73 26.58 -36.18
N ALA A 58 -7.73 26.52 -34.85
CA ALA A 58 -8.89 26.21 -34.02
C ALA A 58 -8.90 27.17 -32.82
N SER A 59 -10.08 27.65 -32.42
CA SER A 59 -10.20 28.52 -31.23
C SER A 59 -10.06 27.73 -29.94
N LEU A 60 -10.55 26.48 -29.93
CA LEU A 60 -10.41 25.55 -28.83
C LEU A 60 -10.19 24.15 -29.40
N ARG A 61 -9.23 23.42 -28.86
CA ARG A 61 -8.95 22.04 -29.24
C ARG A 61 -8.67 21.18 -28.00
N ILE A 62 -9.25 20.00 -27.98
CA ILE A 62 -8.98 18.95 -26.99
C ILE A 62 -8.50 17.71 -27.73
N VAL A 63 -7.31 17.24 -27.39
CA VAL A 63 -6.62 16.13 -28.07
C VAL A 63 -6.42 14.99 -27.08
N PHE A 64 -7.05 13.86 -27.31
CA PHE A 64 -6.70 12.61 -26.65
C PHE A 64 -5.61 11.90 -27.44
N ALA A 65 -4.42 11.84 -26.86
CA ALA A 65 -3.27 11.15 -27.42
C ALA A 65 -2.97 9.86 -26.63
N PRO A 66 -2.37 8.84 -27.26
CA PRO A 66 -1.75 7.74 -26.55
C PRO A 66 -0.72 8.25 -25.54
N LEU A 67 -0.42 7.44 -24.52
CA LEU A 67 0.52 7.83 -23.46
C LEU A 67 1.87 8.26 -24.06
N ASP A 68 2.43 9.34 -23.52
CA ASP A 68 3.66 10.03 -23.94
C ASP A 68 4.95 9.21 -23.66
N LEU A 69 4.90 7.89 -23.86
CA LEU A 69 6.06 7.02 -23.69
C LEU A 69 7.04 7.17 -24.86
N PRO A 70 8.35 7.11 -24.59
CA PRO A 70 9.36 7.01 -25.64
C PRO A 70 9.22 5.63 -26.29
N ARG A 71 8.52 5.57 -27.43
CA ARG A 71 8.24 4.33 -28.16
C ARG A 71 8.78 4.40 -29.58
N ARG A 72 9.42 3.32 -30.03
CA ARG A 72 10.06 3.29 -31.35
C ARG A 72 9.06 3.37 -32.51
N ASP A 73 7.92 2.71 -32.38
CA ASP A 73 6.87 2.58 -33.42
C ASP A 73 6.16 3.90 -33.73
N ALA A 74 5.99 4.78 -32.75
CA ALA A 74 5.31 6.07 -32.93
C ALA A 74 6.23 7.29 -32.73
N LEU A 75 7.56 7.10 -32.66
CA LEU A 75 8.49 8.18 -32.32
C LEU A 75 8.32 9.40 -33.23
N SER A 76 8.23 9.17 -34.55
CA SER A 76 8.11 10.27 -35.51
C SER A 76 6.83 11.10 -35.31
N GLN A 77 5.72 10.44 -35.01
CA GLN A 77 4.42 11.07 -34.81
C GLN A 77 4.35 11.79 -33.46
N THR A 78 4.92 11.20 -32.41
CA THR A 78 5.02 11.83 -31.08
C THR A 78 5.91 13.08 -31.12
N LEU A 79 7.07 13.01 -31.77
CA LEU A 79 7.94 14.17 -31.93
C LEU A 79 7.30 15.25 -32.82
N GLU A 80 6.57 14.87 -33.87
CA GLU A 80 5.83 15.84 -34.69
C GLU A 80 4.76 16.57 -33.87
N LEU A 81 4.00 15.85 -33.03
CA LEU A 81 3.04 16.44 -32.09
C LEU A 81 3.73 17.43 -31.13
N PHE A 82 4.85 17.04 -30.52
CA PHE A 82 5.59 17.89 -29.60
C PHE A 82 6.08 19.17 -30.26
N ASN A 83 6.63 19.07 -31.47
CA ASN A 83 7.08 20.22 -32.24
C ASN A 83 5.93 21.14 -32.66
N ILE A 84 4.79 20.60 -33.11
CA ILE A 84 3.66 21.42 -33.56
C ILE A 84 3.11 22.26 -32.39
N LEU A 85 3.04 21.68 -31.19
CA LEU A 85 2.48 22.35 -30.01
C LEU A 85 3.53 23.08 -29.16
N ASN A 86 4.80 23.09 -29.58
CA ASN A 86 5.94 23.59 -28.82
C ASN A 86 5.97 23.04 -27.39
N ILE A 87 5.75 21.72 -27.24
CA ILE A 87 5.76 21.08 -25.92
C ILE A 87 7.17 21.22 -25.32
N PRO A 88 7.32 21.74 -24.10
CA PRO A 88 8.63 21.93 -23.52
C PRO A 88 9.43 20.64 -23.36
N SER A 89 10.76 20.72 -23.55
CA SER A 89 11.64 19.57 -23.26
C SER A 89 11.51 19.09 -21.81
N ASP A 90 11.16 19.99 -20.88
CA ASP A 90 10.98 19.66 -19.46
C ASP A 90 9.82 18.69 -19.25
N PHE A 91 8.69 18.83 -19.97
CA PHE A 91 7.59 17.84 -19.98
C PHE A 91 8.10 16.44 -20.36
N THR A 92 8.92 16.35 -21.42
CA THR A 92 9.45 15.05 -21.87
C THR A 92 10.48 14.47 -20.89
N LYS A 93 11.31 15.31 -20.26
CA LYS A 93 12.29 14.88 -19.25
C LYS A 93 11.60 14.37 -17.99
N GLU A 94 10.55 15.05 -17.56
CA GLU A 94 9.71 14.63 -16.43
C GLU A 94 9.20 13.21 -16.68
N ARG A 95 8.71 12.93 -17.90
CA ARG A 95 8.32 11.57 -18.28
C ARG A 95 9.48 10.56 -18.23
N LEU A 96 10.65 10.90 -18.79
CA LEU A 96 11.82 10.01 -18.80
C LEU A 96 12.32 9.68 -17.39
N GLN A 97 12.26 10.66 -16.49
CA GLN A 97 12.63 10.49 -15.09
C GLN A 97 11.52 9.86 -14.24
N SER A 98 10.40 9.49 -14.85
CA SER A 98 9.20 9.00 -14.15
C SER A 98 8.78 9.94 -13.02
N VAL A 99 8.87 11.25 -13.25
CA VAL A 99 8.38 12.27 -12.31
C VAL A 99 6.89 12.01 -12.11
N SER A 100 6.56 11.61 -10.89
CA SER A 100 5.18 11.30 -10.54
C SER A 100 4.35 12.58 -10.49
N HIS A 101 4.96 13.69 -10.03
CA HIS A 101 4.27 14.86 -9.51
C HIS A 101 5.03 16.15 -9.83
N SER A 102 4.47 16.96 -10.72
CA SER A 102 4.97 18.28 -11.11
C SER A 102 3.79 19.14 -11.57
N PHE A 103 3.84 20.44 -11.29
CA PHE A 103 3.01 21.41 -12.00
C PHE A 103 3.93 22.52 -12.47
N ASN A 104 3.86 22.80 -13.77
CA ASN A 104 4.73 23.77 -14.38
C ASN A 104 3.91 24.70 -15.26
N HIS A 105 4.38 25.94 -15.33
CA HIS A 105 3.89 26.97 -16.20
C HIS A 105 5.08 27.62 -16.91
N ALA A 106 4.91 27.96 -18.17
CA ALA A 106 5.92 28.68 -18.92
C ALA A 106 5.33 29.50 -20.06
N THR A 107 6.01 30.59 -20.34
CA THR A 107 5.68 31.53 -21.41
C THR A 107 6.80 31.50 -22.44
N ASP A 108 6.43 31.51 -23.72
CA ASP A 108 7.34 31.62 -24.86
C ASP A 108 6.85 32.66 -25.86
N SER A 109 7.50 32.76 -27.03
CA SER A 109 7.14 33.73 -28.06
C SER A 109 5.74 33.52 -28.64
N ASN A 110 5.17 32.33 -28.49
CA ASN A 110 3.92 31.92 -29.11
C ASN A 110 2.74 31.97 -28.13
N GLY A 111 2.97 32.21 -26.83
CA GLY A 111 1.94 32.19 -25.80
C GLY A 111 2.43 31.60 -24.48
N SER A 112 1.54 30.96 -23.75
CA SER A 112 1.85 30.25 -22.50
C SER A 112 1.42 28.79 -22.54
N SER A 113 2.03 27.99 -21.69
CA SER A 113 1.72 26.58 -21.51
C SER A 113 1.79 26.20 -20.05
N SER A 114 0.96 25.24 -19.66
CA SER A 114 0.97 24.63 -18.34
C SER A 114 0.82 23.13 -18.47
N TRP A 115 1.49 22.36 -17.61
CA TRP A 115 1.41 20.91 -17.66
C TRP A 115 1.60 20.28 -16.29
N PHE A 116 1.14 19.04 -16.19
CA PHE A 116 1.41 18.16 -15.07
C PHE A 116 1.32 16.70 -15.51
N HIS A 117 2.05 15.84 -14.81
CA HIS A 117 1.91 14.39 -14.92
C HIS A 117 1.07 13.86 -13.77
N PHE A 118 0.36 12.76 -14.04
CA PHE A 118 -0.41 12.03 -13.05
C PHE A 118 0.05 10.58 -13.02
N LEU A 119 0.34 10.10 -11.80
CA LEU A 119 0.67 8.73 -11.51
C LEU A 119 -0.16 8.28 -10.31
N CYS A 120 -0.96 7.23 -10.50
CA CYS A 120 -1.69 6.60 -9.40
C CYS A 120 -1.59 5.08 -9.52
N LYS A 121 -1.54 4.41 -8.37
CA LYS A 121 -1.47 2.96 -8.35
C LYS A 121 -2.79 2.37 -8.80
N ASN A 122 -2.76 1.43 -9.74
CA ASN A 122 -3.98 0.76 -10.15
C ASN A 122 -4.35 -0.32 -9.13
N ILE A 123 -5.60 -0.32 -8.66
CA ILE A 123 -6.15 -1.35 -7.79
C ILE A 123 -7.40 -1.88 -8.45
N ASP A 124 -7.32 -3.12 -8.90
CA ASP A 124 -8.45 -3.91 -9.34
C ASP A 124 -8.67 -5.03 -8.34
N ILE A 125 -9.94 -5.29 -8.00
CA ILE A 125 -10.31 -6.28 -7.00
C ILE A 125 -10.95 -7.46 -7.72
N LYS A 126 -10.43 -8.66 -7.47
CA LYS A 126 -11.17 -9.89 -7.74
C LYS A 126 -11.93 -10.31 -6.49
N GLN A 127 -13.23 -10.51 -6.65
CA GLN A 127 -14.09 -11.05 -5.60
C GLN A 127 -14.88 -12.23 -6.18
N ALA A 128 -14.39 -13.44 -5.94
CA ALA A 128 -15.15 -14.64 -6.26
C ALA A 128 -16.24 -14.86 -5.18
N PRO A 129 -17.39 -15.47 -5.52
CA PRO A 129 -18.41 -15.81 -4.54
C PRO A 129 -17.82 -16.68 -3.42
N GLY A 130 -17.86 -16.19 -2.19
CA GLY A 130 -17.35 -16.89 -1.00
C GLY A 130 -15.84 -16.72 -0.72
N SER A 131 -15.08 -15.96 -1.53
CA SER A 131 -13.69 -15.62 -1.24
C SER A 131 -13.55 -14.20 -0.69
N ALA A 132 -12.53 -13.97 0.13
CA ALA A 132 -12.14 -12.61 0.50
C ALA A 132 -11.72 -11.82 -0.77
N PRO A 133 -11.97 -10.50 -0.82
CA PRO A 133 -11.51 -9.65 -1.90
C PRO A 133 -9.97 -9.64 -1.93
N GLU A 134 -9.39 -9.91 -3.09
CA GLU A 134 -7.95 -9.86 -3.32
C GLU A 134 -7.62 -8.88 -4.45
N ILE A 135 -6.45 -8.27 -4.38
CA ILE A 135 -5.94 -7.41 -5.43
C ILE A 135 -5.58 -8.29 -6.63
N ASP A 136 -6.18 -7.99 -7.79
CA ASP A 136 -6.05 -8.79 -9.01
C ASP A 136 -4.81 -8.44 -9.85
N ASN A 137 -4.17 -7.32 -9.56
CA ASN A 137 -3.16 -6.79 -10.45
C ASN A 137 -1.84 -7.57 -10.37
N ARG A 138 -1.60 -8.43 -11.38
CA ARG A 138 -0.31 -9.12 -11.62
C ARG A 138 0.38 -8.59 -12.87
N ALA A 139 0.36 -7.27 -13.05
CA ALA A 139 1.02 -6.67 -14.20
C ALA A 139 2.54 -6.74 -14.05
N ALA A 140 3.19 -7.35 -15.04
CA ALA A 140 4.64 -7.37 -15.13
C ALA A 140 5.20 -5.96 -15.36
N ALA A 141 6.41 -5.70 -14.88
CA ALA A 141 7.16 -4.52 -15.30
C ALA A 141 7.45 -4.61 -16.82
N MET A 142 7.48 -3.47 -17.50
CA MET A 142 7.77 -3.42 -18.94
C MET A 142 9.10 -4.15 -19.23
N GLY A 143 9.05 -5.16 -20.11
CA GLY A 143 10.23 -5.97 -20.48
C GLY A 143 10.53 -7.16 -19.57
N TYR A 144 9.72 -7.41 -18.53
CA TYR A 144 9.90 -8.54 -17.61
C TYR A 144 8.69 -9.49 -17.65
N HIS A 145 8.90 -10.75 -17.26
CA HIS A 145 7.80 -11.71 -17.10
C HIS A 145 6.95 -11.38 -15.87
N ALA A 146 5.66 -11.73 -15.93
CA ALA A 146 4.78 -11.62 -14.77
C ALA A 146 5.35 -12.45 -13.62
N SER A 147 5.50 -11.81 -12.46
CA SER A 147 5.97 -12.50 -11.26
C SER A 147 4.79 -13.22 -10.59
N ASN A 148 5.07 -14.40 -10.04
CA ASN A 148 4.11 -15.15 -9.23
C ASN A 148 3.99 -14.60 -7.80
N LEU A 149 4.82 -13.61 -7.43
CA LEU A 149 4.77 -12.99 -6.11
C LEU A 149 3.55 -12.06 -6.02
N PRO A 150 2.70 -12.19 -4.98
CA PRO A 150 1.56 -11.30 -4.78
C PRO A 150 1.94 -9.82 -4.69
N GLN A 151 3.15 -9.50 -4.20
CA GLN A 151 3.67 -8.13 -4.06
C GLN A 151 4.18 -7.49 -5.36
N ALA A 152 4.30 -8.25 -6.45
CA ALA A 152 4.97 -7.85 -7.68
C ALA A 152 3.97 -7.29 -8.72
N ASP A 153 3.23 -6.28 -8.30
CA ASP A 153 2.32 -5.54 -9.15
C ASP A 153 2.95 -4.21 -9.61
N TYR A 154 3.20 -4.11 -10.92
CA TYR A 154 3.75 -2.92 -11.56
C TYR A 154 2.74 -2.16 -12.43
N SER A 155 1.44 -2.40 -12.23
CA SER A 155 0.38 -1.63 -12.90
C SER A 155 0.26 -0.22 -12.31
N TRP A 156 0.12 0.78 -13.19
CA TRP A 156 -0.05 2.18 -12.79
C TRP A 156 -0.97 2.87 -13.78
N HIS A 157 -1.88 3.70 -13.27
CA HIS A 157 -2.52 4.71 -14.09
C HIS A 157 -1.54 5.85 -14.30
N ARG A 158 -1.22 6.10 -15.56
CA ARG A 158 -0.30 7.15 -16.00
C ARG A 158 -1.02 8.04 -16.97
N ALA A 159 -0.95 9.33 -16.74
CA ALA A 159 -1.39 10.33 -17.70
C ALA A 159 -0.43 11.52 -17.71
N GLY A 160 -0.51 12.30 -18.77
CA GLY A 160 0.16 13.60 -18.88
C GLY A 160 -0.82 14.59 -19.47
N PHE A 161 -0.89 15.79 -18.90
CA PHE A 161 -1.80 16.83 -19.37
C PHE A 161 -0.98 18.05 -19.73
N PHE A 162 -1.15 18.51 -20.97
CA PHE A 162 -0.48 19.69 -21.49
C PHE A 162 -1.54 20.67 -22.00
N LEU A 163 -1.49 21.88 -21.49
CA LEU A 163 -2.38 22.96 -21.89
C LEU A 163 -1.56 24.06 -22.54
N ARG A 164 -2.03 24.53 -23.69
CA ARG A 164 -1.46 25.62 -24.47
C ARG A 164 -2.47 26.73 -24.63
N VAL A 165 -2.05 27.96 -24.38
CA VAL A 165 -2.79 29.18 -24.71
C VAL A 165 -1.91 30.02 -25.61
N ASP A 166 -2.27 30.11 -26.88
CA ASP A 166 -1.51 30.91 -27.85
C ASP A 166 -1.83 32.41 -27.72
N ASN A 167 -0.92 33.27 -28.16
CA ASN A 167 -1.10 34.73 -28.14
C ASN A 167 -2.38 35.20 -28.85
N GLY A 168 -2.88 34.42 -29.81
CA GLY A 168 -4.15 34.68 -30.51
C GLY A 168 -5.40 34.24 -29.74
N GLY A 169 -5.27 33.79 -28.49
CA GLY A 169 -6.37 33.30 -27.65
C GLY A 169 -6.85 31.88 -28.00
N SER A 170 -6.14 31.17 -28.88
CA SER A 170 -6.43 29.76 -29.19
C SER A 170 -5.97 28.86 -28.05
N VAL A 171 -6.82 27.94 -27.62
CA VAL A 171 -6.53 27.03 -26.49
C VAL A 171 -6.43 25.60 -26.99
N THR A 172 -5.36 24.89 -26.64
CA THR A 172 -5.21 23.45 -26.93
C THR A 172 -4.89 22.68 -25.66
N LEU A 173 -5.76 21.74 -25.28
CA LEU A 173 -5.48 20.75 -24.24
C LEU A 173 -5.11 19.42 -24.90
N VAL A 174 -4.00 18.82 -24.47
CA VAL A 174 -3.62 17.46 -24.83
C VAL A 174 -3.65 16.59 -23.58
N CYS A 175 -4.39 15.49 -23.66
CA CYS A 175 -4.48 14.49 -22.61
C CYS A 175 -3.80 13.21 -23.10
N PHE A 176 -2.56 13.00 -22.69
CA PHE A 176 -1.77 11.80 -22.96
C PHE A 176 -2.20 10.68 -22.00
N GLY A 177 -2.63 9.54 -22.55
CA GLY A 177 -3.03 8.39 -21.73
C GLY A 177 -4.31 8.62 -20.92
N ALA A 178 -5.20 9.51 -21.37
CA ALA A 178 -6.45 9.82 -20.68
C ALA A 178 -7.31 8.56 -20.48
N THR A 179 -7.75 8.39 -19.24
CA THR A 179 -8.68 7.33 -18.82
C THR A 179 -10.09 7.56 -19.36
N ASN A 180 -10.95 6.55 -19.25
CA ASN A 180 -12.34 6.63 -19.69
C ASN A 180 -13.13 7.68 -18.90
N ARG A 181 -12.84 7.86 -17.61
CA ARG A 181 -13.54 8.84 -16.78
C ARG A 181 -13.25 10.28 -17.22
N ILE A 182 -11.99 10.57 -17.55
CA ILE A 182 -11.61 11.88 -18.10
C ILE A 182 -12.30 12.12 -19.45
N ARG A 183 -12.31 11.10 -20.33
CA ARG A 183 -12.98 11.18 -21.63
C ARG A 183 -14.47 11.45 -21.48
N GLN A 184 -15.13 10.77 -20.56
CA GLN A 184 -16.54 10.98 -20.25
C GLN A 184 -16.80 12.40 -19.75
N ARG A 185 -16.02 12.87 -18.76
CA ARG A 185 -16.22 14.20 -18.18
C ARG A 185 -16.05 15.33 -19.18
N ILE A 186 -15.06 15.22 -20.06
CA ILE A 186 -14.85 16.14 -21.18
C ILE A 186 -16.00 16.01 -22.21
N GLY A 187 -16.46 14.79 -22.48
CA GLY A 187 -17.61 14.54 -23.36
C GLY A 187 -18.89 15.23 -22.88
N GLU A 188 -19.17 15.18 -21.58
CA GLU A 188 -20.30 15.87 -20.94
C GLU A 188 -20.17 17.39 -21.06
N PHE A 189 -18.97 17.93 -20.83
CA PHE A 189 -18.67 19.35 -20.99
C PHE A 189 -18.87 19.84 -22.45
N VAL A 190 -18.41 19.05 -23.42
CA VAL A 190 -18.61 19.32 -24.85
C VAL A 190 -20.08 19.20 -25.24
N ALA A 191 -20.78 18.15 -24.80
CA ALA A 191 -22.20 17.97 -25.11
C ALA A 191 -23.07 19.12 -24.57
N ALA A 192 -22.70 19.67 -23.41
CA ALA A 192 -23.39 20.81 -22.79
C ALA A 192 -23.05 22.17 -23.41
N LYS A 193 -22.12 22.24 -24.37
CA LYS A 193 -21.62 23.49 -24.95
C LYS A 193 -21.07 24.50 -23.94
N ALA A 194 -20.46 23.99 -22.87
CA ALA A 194 -20.06 24.80 -21.71
C ALA A 194 -18.66 25.44 -21.82
N TRP A 195 -18.09 25.55 -23.03
CA TRP A 195 -16.70 26.00 -23.23
C TRP A 195 -16.50 27.50 -23.40
N GLY A 196 -17.55 28.31 -23.24
CA GLY A 196 -17.46 29.78 -23.34
C GLY A 196 -16.39 30.35 -22.41
N ASP A 197 -16.39 29.89 -21.17
CA ASP A 197 -15.52 30.36 -20.09
C ASP A 197 -14.04 30.01 -20.26
N VAL A 198 -13.71 29.07 -21.18
CA VAL A 198 -12.32 28.67 -21.47
C VAL A 198 -11.51 29.83 -22.07
N LYS A 199 -12.17 30.78 -22.75
CA LYS A 199 -11.53 31.99 -23.29
C LYS A 199 -11.15 32.99 -22.19
N VAL A 200 -11.83 32.92 -21.05
CA VAL A 200 -11.56 33.78 -19.89
C VAL A 200 -10.35 33.25 -19.12
N ASP A 201 -10.36 31.95 -18.83
CA ASP A 201 -9.22 31.25 -18.26
C ASP A 201 -9.21 29.77 -18.69
N ALA A 202 -8.10 29.35 -19.30
CA ALA A 202 -7.97 28.01 -19.84
C ALA A 202 -7.92 26.91 -18.74
N TYR A 203 -7.69 27.27 -17.47
CA TYR A 203 -7.74 26.32 -16.34
C TYR A 203 -9.14 25.82 -15.99
N VAL A 204 -10.21 26.35 -16.61
CA VAL A 204 -11.50 25.66 -16.63
C VAL A 204 -11.32 24.21 -17.11
N LEU A 205 -10.44 23.98 -18.09
CA LEU A 205 -10.16 22.63 -18.56
C LEU A 205 -9.43 21.78 -17.52
N PHE A 206 -8.55 22.37 -16.71
CA PHE A 206 -7.89 21.65 -15.61
C PHE A 206 -8.86 21.29 -14.47
N ASP A 207 -9.86 22.14 -14.17
CA ASP A 207 -10.92 21.76 -13.23
C ASP A 207 -11.66 20.48 -13.66
N LEU A 208 -11.99 20.36 -14.95
CA LEU A 208 -12.62 19.14 -15.49
C LEU A 208 -11.73 17.90 -15.30
N LEU A 209 -10.42 18.05 -15.45
CA LEU A 209 -9.47 16.98 -15.20
C LEU A 209 -9.42 16.61 -13.72
N PHE A 210 -9.34 17.60 -12.82
CA PHE A 210 -9.31 17.34 -11.38
C PHE A 210 -10.58 16.69 -10.86
N ASP A 211 -11.75 17.03 -11.42
CA ASP A 211 -13.01 16.35 -11.14
C ASP A 211 -12.93 14.85 -11.45
N ALA A 212 -12.50 14.51 -12.66
CA ALA A 212 -12.37 13.13 -13.08
C ALA A 212 -11.29 12.39 -12.27
N LEU A 213 -10.10 12.99 -12.09
CA LEU A 213 -8.99 12.40 -11.35
C LEU A 213 -9.34 12.18 -9.87
N TYR A 214 -10.13 13.07 -9.26
CA TYR A 214 -10.60 12.89 -7.89
C TYR A 214 -11.31 11.56 -7.72
N PHE A 215 -12.28 11.25 -8.58
CA PHE A 215 -13.02 10.00 -8.48
C PHE A 215 -12.16 8.77 -8.74
N GLU A 216 -11.13 8.85 -9.57
CA GLU A 216 -10.20 7.71 -9.77
C GLU A 216 -9.40 7.41 -8.51
N VAL A 217 -8.88 8.47 -7.88
CA VAL A 217 -8.09 8.33 -6.66
C VAL A 217 -9.00 7.91 -5.49
N ASP A 218 -10.19 8.50 -5.35
CA ASP A 218 -11.14 8.14 -4.30
C ASP A 218 -11.63 6.69 -4.42
N ASP A 219 -11.95 6.23 -5.64
CA ASP A 219 -12.30 4.83 -5.92
C ASP A 219 -11.17 3.88 -5.51
N THR A 220 -9.92 4.25 -5.81
CA THR A 220 -8.74 3.46 -5.42
C THR A 220 -8.61 3.36 -3.89
N VAL A 221 -8.88 4.44 -3.15
CA VAL A 221 -8.91 4.42 -1.67
C VAL A 221 -10.02 3.49 -1.16
N TRP A 222 -11.22 3.55 -1.74
CA TRP A 222 -12.35 2.71 -1.34
C TRP A 222 -12.09 1.23 -1.62
N LYS A 223 -11.51 0.92 -2.78
CA LYS A 223 -11.06 -0.43 -3.11
C LYS A 223 -10.05 -0.94 -2.09
N MET A 224 -9.07 -0.11 -1.71
CA MET A 224 -8.10 -0.50 -0.69
C MET A 224 -8.76 -0.77 0.68
N ASN A 225 -9.74 0.03 1.09
CA ASN A 225 -10.52 -0.23 2.31
C ASN A 225 -11.35 -1.52 2.20
N THR A 226 -11.88 -1.85 1.02
CA THR A 226 -12.63 -3.09 0.76
C THR A 226 -11.76 -4.33 0.91
N VAL A 227 -10.51 -4.27 0.44
CA VAL A 227 -9.53 -5.37 0.60
C VAL A 227 -9.05 -5.49 2.05
N PHE A 228 -8.77 -4.36 2.72
CA PHE A 228 -8.23 -4.40 4.08
C PHE A 228 -9.29 -4.76 5.15
N GLY A 229 -10.55 -4.36 4.98
CA GLY A 229 -11.60 -4.57 5.98
C GLY A 229 -11.72 -6.02 6.49
N PRO A 230 -11.79 -7.04 5.60
CA PRO A 230 -11.81 -8.44 6.01
C PRO A 230 -10.53 -8.90 6.73
N LEU A 231 -9.35 -8.37 6.35
CA LEU A 231 -8.09 -8.67 7.02
C LEU A 231 -8.08 -8.12 8.45
N GLU A 232 -8.54 -6.88 8.63
CA GLU A 232 -8.67 -6.27 9.95
C GLU A 232 -9.63 -7.07 10.84
N HIS A 233 -10.79 -7.44 10.32
CA HIS A 233 -11.77 -8.26 11.04
C HIS A 233 -11.18 -9.61 11.46
N LEU A 234 -10.46 -10.28 10.56
CA LEU A 234 -9.79 -11.57 10.84
C LEU A 234 -8.81 -11.46 12.01
N ILE A 235 -8.02 -10.39 12.07
CA ILE A 235 -7.04 -10.17 13.14
C ILE A 235 -7.73 -9.91 14.48
N LEU A 236 -8.84 -9.17 14.48
CA LEU A 236 -9.64 -8.93 15.68
C LEU A 236 -10.33 -10.20 16.19
N GLU A 237 -10.83 -11.05 15.28
CA GLU A 237 -11.38 -12.35 15.64
C GLU A 237 -10.30 -13.24 16.29
N TYR A 238 -9.12 -13.27 15.68
CA TYR A 238 -7.97 -13.96 16.20
C TYR A 238 -7.54 -13.47 17.58
N ALA A 239 -7.56 -12.15 17.82
CA ALA A 239 -7.27 -11.56 19.13
C ALA A 239 -8.24 -12.02 20.23
N ASN A 240 -9.52 -12.24 19.88
CA ASN A 240 -10.55 -12.69 20.83
C ASN A 240 -10.57 -14.22 21.01
N SER A 241 -10.00 -14.96 20.07
CA SER A 241 -10.00 -16.42 20.11
C SER A 241 -8.90 -16.97 21.02
N LYS A 242 -9.29 -17.77 22.03
CA LYS A 242 -8.34 -18.32 23.02
C LYS A 242 -7.57 -19.57 22.55
N ASN A 243 -7.94 -20.16 21.40
CA ASN A 243 -7.53 -21.51 21.00
C ASN A 243 -6.86 -21.61 19.62
N ILE A 244 -6.38 -20.50 19.05
CA ILE A 244 -5.69 -20.59 17.76
C ILE A 244 -4.27 -21.12 17.98
N ARG A 245 -4.06 -22.37 17.56
CA ARG A 245 -2.72 -22.96 17.42
C ARG A 245 -2.13 -22.57 16.06
N LYS A 246 -0.82 -22.32 16.02
CA LYS A 246 -0.04 -21.97 14.80
C LYS A 246 -0.50 -20.68 14.11
N MET A 247 -0.73 -19.62 14.87
CA MET A 247 -1.15 -18.30 14.41
C MET A 247 -0.22 -17.69 13.37
N SER A 248 1.09 -17.92 13.47
CA SER A 248 2.06 -17.47 12.46
C SER A 248 1.72 -17.94 11.04
N SER A 249 1.13 -19.14 10.89
CA SER A 249 0.71 -19.68 9.60
C SER A 249 -0.66 -19.20 9.13
N LYS A 250 -1.46 -18.63 10.04
CA LYS A 250 -2.84 -18.20 9.79
C LYS A 250 -3.00 -16.70 9.56
N VAL A 251 -2.05 -15.90 10.05
CA VAL A 251 -2.03 -14.46 9.85
C VAL A 251 -1.49 -14.15 8.45
N PRO A 252 -2.25 -13.43 7.60
CA PRO A 252 -1.82 -13.12 6.23
C PRO A 252 -0.90 -11.88 6.20
N PHE A 253 0.31 -12.00 6.75
CA PHE A 253 1.29 -10.89 6.82
C PHE A 253 1.62 -10.28 5.45
N SER A 254 1.74 -11.12 4.42
CA SER A 254 2.02 -10.65 3.05
C SER A 254 0.88 -9.78 2.51
N ALA A 255 -0.37 -10.17 2.74
CA ALA A 255 -1.53 -9.39 2.29
C ALA A 255 -1.60 -8.03 3.01
N MET A 256 -1.41 -8.01 4.34
CA MET A 256 -1.34 -6.76 5.10
C MET A 256 -0.21 -5.85 4.63
N HIS A 257 0.97 -6.41 4.38
CA HIS A 257 2.12 -5.65 3.88
C HIS A 257 1.85 -5.07 2.49
N ASN A 258 1.23 -5.84 1.59
CA ASN A 258 0.83 -5.33 0.26
C ASN A 258 -0.17 -4.18 0.39
N CYS A 259 -1.16 -4.30 1.29
CA CYS A 259 -2.08 -3.21 1.56
C CYS A 259 -1.33 -1.95 2.02
N ALA A 260 -0.42 -2.07 2.99
CA ALA A 260 0.40 -0.95 3.47
C ALA A 260 1.22 -0.30 2.33
N LYS A 261 1.88 -1.14 1.50
CA LYS A 261 2.65 -0.67 0.34
C LYS A 261 1.78 0.10 -0.66
N HIS A 262 0.59 -0.41 -1.00
CA HIS A 262 -0.31 0.27 -1.92
C HIS A 262 -0.85 1.57 -1.35
N ILE A 263 -1.18 1.62 -0.05
CA ILE A 263 -1.61 2.85 0.61
C ILE A 263 -0.56 3.95 0.49
N ILE A 264 0.72 3.64 0.67
CA ILE A 264 1.81 4.61 0.47
C ILE A 264 1.78 5.20 -0.93
N HIS A 265 1.65 4.37 -1.97
CA HIS A 265 1.59 4.87 -3.35
C HIS A 265 0.33 5.71 -3.65
N ILE A 266 -0.82 5.36 -3.07
CA ILE A 266 -2.05 6.19 -3.20
C ILE A 266 -1.86 7.52 -2.46
N PHE A 267 -1.15 7.51 -1.34
CA PHE A 267 -0.87 8.70 -0.55
C PHE A 267 -0.04 9.70 -1.35
N GLU A 268 1.03 9.23 -2.00
CA GLU A 268 1.82 10.03 -2.94
C GLU A 268 0.94 10.67 -4.03
N ALA A 269 0.05 9.88 -4.64
CA ALA A 269 -0.86 10.38 -5.67
C ALA A 269 -1.84 11.47 -5.16
N ILE A 270 -2.41 11.30 -3.95
CA ILE A 270 -3.32 12.31 -3.35
C ILE A 270 -2.55 13.59 -3.02
N GLU A 271 -1.39 13.50 -2.37
CA GLU A 271 -0.56 14.66 -2.04
C GLU A 271 -0.19 15.44 -3.29
N SER A 272 0.14 14.74 -4.37
CA SER A 272 0.36 15.38 -5.65
C SER A 272 -0.85 16.11 -6.20
N CYS A 273 -2.02 15.48 -6.17
CA CYS A 273 -3.23 16.13 -6.67
C CYS A 273 -3.49 17.42 -5.89
N LEU A 274 -3.28 17.40 -4.57
CA LEU A 274 -3.37 18.60 -3.73
C LEU A 274 -2.35 19.67 -4.15
N MET A 275 -1.08 19.32 -4.35
CA MET A 275 -0.04 20.25 -4.80
C MET A 275 -0.34 20.86 -6.18
N ILE A 276 -0.84 20.05 -7.12
CA ILE A 276 -1.17 20.48 -8.48
C ILE A 276 -2.40 21.41 -8.46
N VAL A 277 -3.43 21.07 -7.68
CA VAL A 277 -4.61 21.94 -7.50
C VAL A 277 -4.23 23.26 -6.85
N ASP A 278 -3.41 23.24 -5.79
CA ASP A 278 -2.91 24.46 -5.12
C ASP A 278 -2.11 25.34 -6.09
N SER A 279 -1.24 24.74 -6.89
CA SER A 279 -0.49 25.45 -7.93
C SER A 279 -1.41 26.02 -9.01
N THR A 280 -2.46 25.30 -9.39
CA THR A 280 -3.44 25.78 -10.38
C THR A 280 -4.22 26.98 -9.82
N ILE A 281 -4.73 26.90 -8.59
CA ILE A 281 -5.42 28.00 -7.90
C ILE A 281 -4.55 29.26 -7.87
N HIS A 282 -3.26 29.12 -7.54
CA HIS A 282 -2.34 30.25 -7.49
C HIS A 282 -2.12 30.91 -8.86
N ASN A 283 -2.24 30.15 -9.95
CA ASN A 283 -2.04 30.63 -11.31
C ASN A 283 -3.33 31.04 -12.03
N VAL A 284 -4.52 30.91 -11.41
CA VAL A 284 -5.78 31.39 -11.98
C VAL A 284 -5.73 32.91 -12.18
N GLY A 285 -6.02 33.36 -13.40
CA GLY A 285 -5.98 34.77 -13.78
C GLY A 285 -4.68 35.19 -14.47
N ASN A 286 -3.66 34.33 -14.51
CA ASN A 286 -2.37 34.67 -15.13
C ASN A 286 -2.38 34.60 -16.66
N HIS A 287 -3.39 33.98 -17.27
CA HIS A 287 -3.54 33.94 -18.72
C HIS A 287 -3.90 35.32 -19.29
N GLN A 288 -3.24 35.72 -20.37
CA GLN A 288 -3.60 36.92 -21.13
C GLN A 288 -4.94 36.67 -21.82
N THR A 289 -5.91 37.56 -21.60
CA THR A 289 -7.23 37.50 -22.24
C THR A 289 -7.60 38.86 -22.81
N THR A 290 -8.34 38.86 -23.92
CA THR A 290 -8.87 40.07 -24.58
C THR A 290 -10.19 40.52 -23.95
N GLU A 291 -10.75 39.75 -23.01
CA GLU A 291 -12.03 40.09 -22.37
C GLU A 291 -11.94 41.26 -21.39
N GLN A 292 -13.04 42.02 -21.29
CA GLN A 292 -13.17 43.12 -20.34
C GLN A 292 -13.13 42.61 -18.90
N VAL A 293 -12.45 43.37 -18.03
CA VAL A 293 -12.25 43.03 -16.61
C VAL A 293 -13.57 42.72 -15.88
N THR A 294 -14.65 43.46 -16.17
CA THR A 294 -15.96 43.29 -15.54
C THR A 294 -16.65 41.97 -15.89
N SER A 295 -16.43 41.44 -17.08
CA SER A 295 -17.02 40.16 -17.52
C SER A 295 -16.18 38.95 -17.05
N ARG A 296 -14.88 39.18 -16.81
CA ARG A 296 -13.92 38.17 -16.40
C ARG A 296 -14.02 37.77 -14.92
N GLU A 297 -14.23 38.75 -14.04
CA GLU A 297 -14.23 38.54 -12.59
C GLU A 297 -15.15 37.42 -12.08
N PRO A 298 -16.44 37.32 -12.50
CA PRO A 298 -17.32 36.26 -12.01
C PRO A 298 -16.84 34.86 -12.41
N VAL A 299 -16.30 34.70 -13.62
CA VAL A 299 -15.77 33.41 -14.09
C VAL A 299 -14.52 33.01 -13.31
N LEU A 300 -13.60 33.95 -13.08
CA LEU A 300 -12.41 33.68 -12.25
C LEU A 300 -12.77 33.33 -10.81
N GLN A 301 -13.77 34.01 -10.25
CA GLN A 301 -14.25 33.70 -8.91
C GLN A 301 -14.84 32.29 -8.85
N GLN A 302 -15.75 31.96 -9.78
CA GLN A 302 -16.36 30.62 -9.86
C GLN A 302 -15.29 29.54 -10.05
N LEU A 303 -14.29 29.77 -10.90
CA LEU A 303 -13.19 28.82 -11.10
C LEU A 303 -12.39 28.61 -9.82
N ARG A 304 -12.04 29.68 -9.08
CA ARG A 304 -11.33 29.56 -7.80
C ARG A 304 -12.16 28.80 -6.76
N GLU A 305 -13.44 29.10 -6.64
CA GLU A 305 -14.35 28.40 -5.71
C GLU A 305 -14.47 26.91 -6.07
N THR A 306 -14.58 26.59 -7.36
CA THR A 306 -14.68 25.20 -7.82
C THR A 306 -13.36 24.44 -7.56
N LEU A 307 -12.21 25.04 -7.85
CA LEU A 307 -10.90 24.43 -7.55
C LEU A 307 -10.67 24.26 -6.04
N GLN A 308 -11.10 25.21 -5.20
CA GLN A 308 -11.07 25.06 -3.74
C GLN A 308 -11.97 23.92 -3.26
N TYR A 309 -13.12 23.72 -3.91
CA TYR A 309 -13.96 22.55 -3.68
C TYR A 309 -13.25 21.25 -4.09
N ARG A 310 -12.61 21.19 -5.28
CA ARG A 310 -11.79 20.02 -5.69
C ARG A 310 -10.70 19.69 -4.68
N ARG A 311 -10.00 20.72 -4.20
CA ARG A 311 -8.99 20.58 -3.15
C ARG A 311 -9.57 19.96 -1.87
N SER A 312 -10.73 20.43 -1.44
CA SER A 312 -11.43 19.91 -0.26
C SER A 312 -11.82 18.44 -0.42
N LEU A 313 -12.25 18.04 -1.62
CA LEU A 313 -12.53 16.64 -1.95
C LEU A 313 -11.29 15.75 -1.84
N PHE A 314 -10.16 16.14 -2.46
CA PHE A 314 -8.90 15.42 -2.31
C PHE A 314 -8.44 15.35 -0.85
N LYS A 315 -8.62 16.43 -0.07
CA LYS A 315 -8.32 16.46 1.37
C LYS A 315 -9.18 15.45 2.14
N SER A 316 -10.45 15.29 1.78
CA SER A 316 -11.33 14.29 2.37
C SER A 316 -10.81 12.86 2.12
N SER A 317 -10.43 12.53 0.89
CA SER A 317 -9.83 11.22 0.56
C SER A 317 -8.50 11.00 1.27
N GLN A 318 -7.67 12.06 1.43
CA GLN A 318 -6.43 12.02 2.20
C GLN A 318 -6.68 11.66 3.68
N LEU A 319 -7.69 12.24 4.31
CA LEU A 319 -8.05 11.94 5.70
C LEU A 319 -8.47 10.47 5.85
N ARG A 320 -9.27 9.97 4.90
CA ARG A 320 -9.67 8.55 4.87
C ARG A 320 -8.46 7.63 4.72
N LEU A 321 -7.56 7.95 3.79
CA LEU A 321 -6.35 7.17 3.57
C LEU A 321 -5.40 7.18 4.77
N ASN A 322 -5.26 8.33 5.45
CA ASN A 322 -4.52 8.44 6.72
C ASN A 322 -5.09 7.57 7.82
N SER A 323 -6.43 7.52 7.96
CA SER A 323 -7.09 6.62 8.90
C SER A 323 -6.82 5.16 8.54
N LEU A 324 -6.90 4.82 7.25
CA LEU A 324 -6.62 3.47 6.77
C LEU A 324 -5.18 3.06 7.06
N GLN A 325 -4.18 3.90 6.76
CA GLN A 325 -2.77 3.65 7.07
C GLN A 325 -2.57 3.31 8.56
N LYS A 326 -3.08 4.16 9.46
CA LYS A 326 -2.99 3.94 10.91
C LYS A 326 -3.64 2.63 11.35
N ARG A 327 -4.79 2.28 10.77
CA ARG A 327 -5.48 1.01 11.05
C ARG A 327 -4.65 -0.20 10.60
N ILE A 328 -4.03 -0.14 9.42
CA ILE A 328 -3.14 -1.21 8.93
C ILE A 328 -1.94 -1.37 9.86
N ASP A 329 -1.29 -0.28 10.25
CA ASP A 329 -0.12 -0.32 11.15
C ASP A 329 -0.47 -0.92 12.52
N ASN A 330 -1.63 -0.55 13.06
CA ASN A 330 -2.15 -1.13 14.31
C ASN A 330 -2.45 -2.62 14.16
N ALA A 331 -3.06 -3.03 13.04
CA ALA A 331 -3.40 -4.43 12.78
C ALA A 331 -2.15 -5.32 12.59
N ILE A 332 -1.13 -4.81 11.90
CA ILE A 332 0.17 -5.48 11.75
C ILE A 332 0.84 -5.64 13.13
N THR A 333 0.86 -4.57 13.94
CA THR A 333 1.45 -4.60 15.29
C THR A 333 0.72 -5.58 16.20
N LEU A 334 -0.61 -5.55 16.21
CA LEU A 334 -1.43 -6.50 16.95
C LEU A 334 -1.13 -7.94 16.52
N SER A 335 -1.03 -8.18 15.22
CA SER A 335 -0.72 -9.50 14.68
C SER A 335 0.63 -10.05 15.17
N PHE A 336 1.67 -9.22 15.19
CA PHE A 336 2.98 -9.63 15.73
C PHE A 336 2.93 -9.93 17.23
N ASN A 337 2.21 -9.10 18.00
CA ASN A 337 2.04 -9.31 19.44
C ASN A 337 1.29 -10.62 19.73
N LEU A 338 0.24 -10.93 18.97
CA LEU A 338 -0.52 -12.17 19.12
C LEU A 338 0.33 -13.41 18.78
N VAL A 339 1.10 -13.37 17.69
CA VAL A 339 2.02 -14.47 17.34
C VAL A 339 3.05 -14.68 18.44
N THR A 340 3.66 -13.60 18.93
CA THR A 340 4.67 -13.65 20.00
C THR A 340 4.08 -14.20 21.31
N GLN A 341 2.86 -13.79 21.66
CA GLN A 341 2.15 -14.30 22.82
C GLN A 341 1.88 -15.80 22.70
N GLN A 342 1.47 -16.27 21.53
CA GLN A 342 1.20 -17.69 21.30
C GLN A 342 2.49 -18.52 21.34
N ASP A 343 3.58 -18.06 20.73
CA ASP A 343 4.86 -18.76 20.74
C ASP A 343 5.41 -18.85 22.18
N SER A 344 5.25 -17.78 22.97
CA SER A 344 5.58 -17.79 24.41
C SER A 344 4.73 -18.80 25.18
N MET A 345 3.43 -18.89 24.90
CA MET A 345 2.53 -19.86 25.52
C MET A 345 2.89 -21.31 25.16
N VAL A 346 3.21 -21.58 23.89
CA VAL A 346 3.68 -22.89 23.44
C VAL A 346 4.98 -23.26 24.14
N MET A 347 5.93 -22.34 24.24
CA MET A 347 7.18 -22.56 24.96
C MET A 347 6.95 -22.89 26.44
N ILE A 348 6.01 -22.20 27.12
CA ILE A 348 5.63 -22.50 28.52
C ILE A 348 5.00 -23.89 28.62
N GLN A 349 4.12 -24.27 27.69
CA GLN A 349 3.50 -25.59 27.66
C GLN A 349 4.53 -26.71 27.42
N ASP A 350 5.49 -26.50 26.51
CA ASP A 350 6.58 -27.44 26.24
C ASP A 350 7.49 -27.58 27.47
N SER A 351 7.80 -26.46 28.14
CA SER A 351 8.53 -26.46 29.41
C SER A 351 7.80 -27.26 30.49
N ASN A 352 6.49 -27.08 30.64
CA ASN A 352 5.69 -27.85 31.60
C ASN A 352 5.65 -29.34 31.24
N SER A 353 5.54 -29.68 29.95
CA SER A 353 5.56 -31.08 29.49
C SER A 353 6.91 -31.74 29.80
N MET A 354 8.01 -31.01 29.60
CA MET A 354 9.36 -31.46 29.97
C MET A 354 9.50 -31.70 31.47
N LYS A 355 8.94 -30.81 32.31
CA LYS A 355 8.89 -31.01 33.77
C LYS A 355 8.12 -32.28 34.16
N VAL A 356 7.00 -32.57 33.50
CA VAL A 356 6.20 -33.79 33.76
C VAL A 356 6.98 -35.05 33.36
N ILE A 357 7.62 -35.06 32.19
CA ILE A 357 8.46 -36.19 31.75
C ILE A 357 9.59 -36.42 32.74
N ALA A 358 10.30 -35.35 33.16
CA ALA A 358 11.36 -35.43 34.15
C ALA A 358 10.84 -36.01 35.48
N ALA A 359 9.69 -35.55 35.98
CA ALA A 359 9.07 -36.07 37.19
C ALA A 359 8.76 -37.58 37.09
N ILE A 360 8.18 -38.03 35.96
CA ILE A 360 7.93 -39.45 35.68
C ILE A 360 9.24 -40.24 35.72
N THR A 361 10.31 -39.74 35.08
CA THR A 361 11.61 -40.42 35.09
C THR A 361 12.22 -40.51 36.49
N MET A 362 12.10 -39.46 37.32
CA MET A 362 12.61 -39.48 38.70
C MET A 362 11.94 -40.55 39.56
N ILE A 363 10.67 -40.89 39.26
CA ILE A 363 9.93 -41.95 39.95
C ILE A 363 10.31 -43.33 39.42
N PHE A 364 10.35 -43.51 38.09
CA PHE A 364 10.54 -44.84 37.49
C PHE A 364 12.00 -45.29 37.41
N LEU A 365 12.97 -44.38 37.29
CA LEU A 365 14.39 -44.73 37.12
C LEU A 365 14.93 -45.56 38.30
N PRO A 366 14.70 -45.21 39.58
CA PRO A 366 15.20 -46.01 40.70
C PRO A 366 14.54 -47.38 40.79
N THR A 367 13.21 -47.46 40.61
CA THR A 367 12.47 -48.73 40.61
C THR A 367 12.93 -49.63 39.47
N THR A 368 13.14 -49.08 38.28
CA THR A 368 13.60 -49.83 37.10
C THR A 368 15.03 -50.33 37.32
N GLY A 369 15.92 -49.53 37.92
CA GLY A 369 17.27 -49.96 38.27
C GLY A 369 17.28 -51.14 39.24
N VAL A 370 16.52 -51.06 40.33
CA VAL A 370 16.41 -52.16 41.32
C VAL A 370 15.78 -53.41 40.70
N ALA A 371 14.72 -53.26 39.90
CA ALA A 371 14.06 -54.36 39.20
C ALA A 371 14.99 -55.04 38.17
N THR A 372 15.86 -54.28 37.49
CA THR A 372 16.82 -54.84 36.52
C THR A 372 17.90 -55.67 37.21
N VAL A 373 18.40 -55.22 38.37
CA VAL A 373 19.44 -55.94 39.13
C VAL A 373 18.89 -57.23 39.74
N ILE A 374 17.66 -57.22 40.24
CA ILE A 374 17.06 -58.35 40.97
C ILE A 374 16.26 -59.27 40.03
N GLY A 375 15.83 -58.78 38.86
CA GLY A 375 14.87 -59.41 37.97
C GLY A 375 15.22 -60.83 37.50
N SER A 376 16.51 -61.14 37.39
CA SER A 376 16.97 -62.49 37.01
C SER A 376 16.79 -63.55 38.10
N GLN A 377 16.46 -63.16 39.34
CA GLN A 377 16.33 -64.05 40.50
C GLN A 377 14.92 -64.04 41.15
N LEU A 378 13.95 -63.34 40.55
CA LEU A 378 12.61 -63.13 41.13
C LEU A 378 11.68 -64.36 41.05
N PHE A 379 11.91 -65.25 40.08
CA PHE A 379 11.08 -66.43 39.85
C PHE A 379 11.96 -67.67 39.82
N THR A 380 11.76 -68.57 40.78
CA THR A 380 12.29 -69.92 40.74
C THR A 380 11.19 -70.88 40.30
N SER A 381 11.35 -71.44 39.10
CA SER A 381 10.50 -72.53 38.60
C SER A 381 11.09 -73.85 39.09
N GLU A 382 10.47 -74.47 40.10
CA GLU A 382 10.81 -75.84 40.48
C GLU A 382 9.89 -76.82 39.75
N VAL A 383 10.48 -77.72 38.95
CA VAL A 383 9.76 -78.85 38.35
C VAL A 383 9.51 -79.88 39.45
N LEU A 384 8.25 -80.08 39.84
CA LEU A 384 7.89 -81.23 40.69
C LEU A 384 8.13 -82.53 39.92
N LYS A 385 8.62 -83.55 40.64
CA LYS A 385 9.09 -84.85 40.10
C LYS A 385 8.05 -85.67 39.31
N ASP A 386 6.80 -85.22 39.19
CA ASP A 386 5.74 -85.87 38.40
C ASP A 386 5.17 -84.96 37.29
N GLY A 387 6.05 -84.36 36.48
CA GLY A 387 5.87 -84.04 35.04
C GLY A 387 4.64 -83.27 34.53
N THR A 388 3.70 -82.80 35.34
CA THR A 388 2.39 -82.34 34.84
C THR A 388 1.87 -81.01 35.38
N THR A 389 2.53 -80.35 36.33
CA THR A 389 2.13 -79.00 36.80
C THR A 389 3.33 -78.10 37.11
N TRP A 390 3.34 -76.90 36.52
CA TRP A 390 4.29 -75.83 36.83
C TRP A 390 3.80 -75.06 38.07
N ASP A 391 4.56 -75.08 39.18
CA ASP A 391 4.29 -74.24 40.34
C ASP A 391 5.28 -73.07 40.35
N VAL A 392 4.80 -71.87 40.01
CA VAL A 392 5.61 -70.65 39.99
C VAL A 392 5.63 -70.06 41.40
N LYS A 393 6.68 -70.35 42.16
CA LYS A 393 6.87 -69.76 43.50
C LYS A 393 7.57 -68.41 43.38
N LEU A 394 7.01 -67.40 44.05
CA LEU A 394 7.68 -66.12 44.22
C LEU A 394 8.85 -66.29 45.19
N THR A 395 10.07 -65.98 44.74
CA THR A 395 11.27 -65.99 45.59
C THR A 395 11.13 -64.91 46.68
N PRO A 396 11.67 -65.09 47.91
CA PRO A 396 11.68 -64.05 48.94
C PRO A 396 12.32 -62.72 48.48
N LEU A 397 13.17 -62.74 47.45
CA LEU A 397 13.72 -61.54 46.80
C LEU A 397 12.65 -60.63 46.18
N PHE A 398 11.46 -61.14 45.87
CA PHE A 398 10.34 -60.31 45.41
C PHE A 398 9.92 -59.28 46.45
N TRP A 399 9.83 -59.68 47.71
CA TRP A 399 9.54 -58.77 48.81
C TRP A 399 10.73 -57.83 49.07
N THR A 400 11.97 -58.32 48.97
CA THR A 400 13.18 -57.51 49.14
C THR A 400 13.30 -56.40 48.08
N MET A 401 12.85 -56.65 46.85
CA MET A 401 12.82 -55.66 45.77
C MET A 401 11.98 -54.43 46.16
N TRP A 402 10.79 -54.63 46.71
CA TRP A 402 9.93 -53.53 47.18
C TRP A 402 10.51 -52.79 48.39
N TRP A 403 11.15 -53.52 49.32
CA TRP A 403 11.82 -52.94 50.48
C TRP A 403 13.01 -52.03 50.13
N ILE A 404 13.65 -52.23 48.97
CA ILE A 404 14.75 -51.36 48.50
C ILE A 404 14.24 -50.28 47.55
N ALA A 405 13.32 -50.63 46.64
CA ALA A 405 12.83 -49.71 45.62
C ALA A 405 12.03 -48.53 46.23
N ILE A 406 11.14 -48.79 47.19
CA ILE A 406 10.29 -47.74 47.77
C ILE A 406 11.13 -46.68 48.50
N PRO A 407 12.03 -47.02 49.46
CA PRO A 407 12.84 -46.01 50.14
C PRO A 407 13.75 -45.24 49.18
N LEU A 408 14.32 -45.91 48.17
CA LEU A 408 15.18 -45.27 47.19
C LEU A 408 14.42 -44.25 46.33
N THR A 409 13.21 -44.58 45.88
CA THR A 409 12.36 -43.61 45.14
C THR A 409 11.97 -42.42 46.02
N VAL A 410 11.59 -42.65 47.28
CA VAL A 410 11.29 -41.57 48.24
C VAL A 410 12.50 -40.66 48.42
N PHE A 411 13.70 -41.23 48.57
CA PHE A 411 14.93 -40.47 48.71
C PHE A 411 15.24 -39.59 47.49
N VAL A 412 15.13 -40.14 46.27
CA VAL A 412 15.35 -39.38 45.03
C VAL A 412 14.32 -38.26 44.87
N VAL A 413 13.04 -38.53 45.18
CA VAL A 413 11.98 -37.51 45.12
C VAL A 413 12.20 -36.42 46.17
N LEU A 414 12.61 -36.75 47.39
CA LEU A 414 12.91 -35.76 48.43
C LEU A 414 14.08 -34.86 48.04
N LEU A 415 15.18 -35.44 47.50
CA LEU A 415 16.30 -34.67 46.98
C LEU A 415 15.86 -33.73 45.86
N ALA A 416 15.01 -34.20 44.94
CA ALA A 416 14.48 -33.39 43.86
C ALA A 416 13.61 -32.22 44.37
N ILE A 417 12.78 -32.45 45.40
CA ILE A 417 11.94 -31.40 46.03
C ILE A 417 12.82 -30.36 46.73
N ILE A 418 13.82 -30.80 47.49
CA ILE A 418 14.76 -29.90 48.20
C ILE A 418 15.54 -29.07 47.17
N TRP A 419 16.04 -29.69 46.11
CA TRP A 419 16.72 -29.00 45.01
C TRP A 419 15.82 -27.97 44.32
N HIS A 420 14.59 -28.36 43.98
CA HIS A 420 13.63 -27.47 43.35
C HIS A 420 13.27 -26.27 44.24
N TRP A 421 13.09 -26.50 45.55
CA TRP A 421 12.83 -25.45 46.52
C TRP A 421 14.01 -24.48 46.64
N TRP A 422 15.24 -24.99 46.75
CA TRP A 422 16.45 -24.18 46.83
C TRP A 422 16.67 -23.30 45.59
N VAL A 423 16.50 -23.88 44.39
CA VAL A 423 16.62 -23.11 43.12
C VAL A 423 15.53 -22.05 42.97
N HIS A 424 14.30 -22.30 43.46
CA HIS A 424 13.21 -21.31 43.36
C HIS A 424 13.31 -20.19 44.42
N THR A 425 13.99 -20.42 45.54
CA THR A 425 14.26 -19.38 46.54
C THR A 425 15.22 -18.29 46.06
N GLU A 426 15.89 -18.48 44.91
CA GLU A 426 16.80 -17.49 44.29
C GLU A 426 16.19 -16.71 43.10
N SER A 427 14.89 -16.83 42.81
CA SER A 427 14.23 -16.01 41.78
C SER A 427 13.76 -14.63 42.33
N PRO A 428 13.91 -13.52 41.58
CA PRO A 428 13.97 -12.15 42.10
C PRO A 428 12.59 -11.52 42.35
N THR A 429 11.77 -12.14 43.21
CA THR A 429 10.52 -11.52 43.70
C THR A 429 10.79 -10.24 44.51
N GLY A 430 12.02 -10.04 45.00
CA GLY A 430 12.45 -8.82 45.68
C GLY A 430 12.61 -7.59 44.77
N GLU A 431 13.06 -7.75 43.52
CA GLU A 431 13.32 -6.60 42.63
C GLU A 431 12.05 -6.02 42.03
N VAL A 432 11.08 -6.86 41.62
CA VAL A 432 9.83 -6.38 41.01
C VAL A 432 8.98 -5.59 42.02
N VAL A 433 8.97 -6.02 43.30
CA VAL A 433 8.27 -5.29 44.37
C VAL A 433 8.98 -3.97 44.71
N GLN A 434 10.31 -3.89 44.60
CA GLN A 434 11.06 -2.64 44.80
C GLN A 434 10.91 -1.66 43.63
N VAL A 435 10.87 -2.14 42.38
CA VAL A 435 10.66 -1.30 41.19
C VAL A 435 9.24 -0.73 41.18
N VAL A 436 8.23 -1.53 41.54
CA VAL A 436 6.84 -1.04 41.68
C VAL A 436 6.71 -0.04 42.83
N LYS A 437 7.41 -0.24 43.95
CA LYS A 437 7.47 0.76 45.04
C LYS A 437 8.13 2.06 44.61
N ARG A 438 9.25 2.02 43.87
CA ARG A 438 9.95 3.22 43.35
C ARG A 438 9.10 3.99 42.32
N ALA A 439 8.38 3.29 41.46
CA ALA A 439 7.47 3.92 40.49
C ALA A 439 6.28 4.60 41.18
N ALA A 440 5.73 3.99 42.24
CA ALA A 440 4.63 4.56 43.02
C ALA A 440 5.04 5.81 43.82
N THR A 441 6.28 5.88 44.35
CA THR A 441 6.75 7.10 45.05
C THR A 441 6.96 8.28 44.10
N PHE A 442 7.44 8.04 42.88
CA PHE A 442 7.60 9.10 41.85
C PHE A 442 6.27 9.68 41.37
N SER A 443 5.18 8.91 41.38
CA SER A 443 3.84 9.41 41.01
C SER A 443 3.20 10.30 42.08
N SER A 444 3.64 10.23 43.35
CA SER A 444 3.04 11.00 44.46
C SER A 444 3.68 12.37 44.71
N SER A 445 4.86 12.65 44.13
CA SER A 445 5.56 13.93 44.32
C SER A 445 5.18 15.02 43.28
N GLY A 446 4.20 14.75 42.42
CA GLY A 446 3.83 15.62 41.28
C GLY A 446 2.69 16.62 41.52
N THR A 447 1.96 16.54 42.63
CA THR A 447 0.84 17.47 42.92
C THR A 447 1.23 18.49 43.99
N ARG A 448 1.99 19.53 43.58
CA ARG A 448 1.98 20.83 44.26
C ARG A 448 0.93 21.72 43.59
N THR A 449 -0.18 21.93 44.26
CA THR A 449 -1.15 23.00 43.99
C THR A 449 -0.47 24.37 44.14
N PRO A 450 -0.66 25.33 43.22
CA PRO A 450 -0.17 26.69 43.41
C PRO A 450 -0.98 27.43 44.48
N PRO A 451 -0.36 28.33 45.27
CA PRO A 451 -1.10 29.15 46.21
C PRO A 451 -1.88 30.24 45.45
N THR A 452 -3.14 30.40 45.85
CA THR A 452 -3.98 31.56 45.59
C THR A 452 -3.40 32.78 46.29
N GLU A 453 -3.07 33.84 45.54
CA GLU A 453 -2.81 35.17 46.10
C GLU A 453 -3.91 36.12 45.62
N ASN A 454 -4.77 36.50 46.57
CA ASN A 454 -5.67 37.64 46.50
C ASN A 454 -5.06 38.74 47.38
N LYS A 455 -4.51 39.79 46.77
CA LYS A 455 -4.78 41.21 47.08
C LYS A 455 -3.96 42.13 46.19
#